data_AF-A0A4S3LRS8-F1
#
_entry.id   AF-A0A4S3LRS8-F1
#
_cell.length_a   1.000
_cell.length_b   1.000
_cell.length_c   1.000
_cell.angle_alpha   90.00
_cell.angle_beta   90.00
_cell.angle_gamma   90.00
#
_symmetry.space_group_name_H-M   'P 1'
#
loop_
_entity.id
_entity.type
_entity.pdbx_description
1 polymer ?
#
loop_
_entity_poly.entity_id
_entity_poly.type
_entity_poly.pdbx_seq_one_letter_code
_entity_poly.pdbx_strand_id
1 'polypeptide(L)'
;MSANIEAKSKATGRKEAWVLIARSGKTTDGRYVAAETLIDVANTYNPKLFPSWITFPSLQTPHTLACIAALRVEIEEDETALYALTGEFNFFGKPCAEKALYPCPEIDMKFSLTGKPYLVGIRLSTTPVIKNIPTINHLFK
;
A
#
# COMPACT_ATOMS: atom_id res chain seq x y z
N MET A 1 12.75 -24.83 -35.20
CA MET A 1 12.38 -25.34 -33.85
C MET A 1 12.87 -24.33 -32.85
N SER A 2 12.01 -23.42 -32.39
CA SER A 2 12.39 -22.37 -31.43
C SER A 2 11.82 -22.77 -30.08
N ALA A 3 12.72 -23.03 -29.12
CA ALA A 3 12.36 -23.47 -27.78
C ALA A 3 11.68 -22.32 -27.02
N ASN A 4 10.45 -22.59 -26.56
CA ASN A 4 9.69 -21.74 -25.65
C ASN A 4 10.40 -21.72 -24.29
N ILE A 5 10.94 -20.58 -23.88
CA ILE A 5 11.43 -20.39 -22.51
C ILE A 5 10.25 -19.85 -21.69
N GLU A 6 9.39 -20.76 -21.22
CA GLU A 6 8.49 -20.44 -20.12
C GLU A 6 9.33 -20.35 -18.84
N ALA A 7 9.57 -19.13 -18.38
CA ALA A 7 10.02 -18.90 -17.02
C ALA A 7 8.92 -19.36 -16.05
N LYS A 8 8.98 -20.63 -15.63
CA LYS A 8 8.20 -21.15 -14.50
C LYS A 8 8.66 -20.44 -13.22
N SER A 9 7.99 -19.33 -12.90
CA SER A 9 8.04 -18.73 -11.58
C SER A 9 7.48 -19.74 -10.56
N LYS A 10 8.39 -20.36 -9.80
CA LYS A 10 8.10 -21.27 -8.69
C LYS A 10 7.17 -20.57 -7.70
N ALA A 11 5.98 -21.12 -7.47
CA ALA A 11 5.06 -20.65 -6.44
C ALA A 11 5.70 -20.88 -5.07
N THR A 12 6.28 -19.84 -4.47
CA THR A 12 6.59 -19.77 -3.05
C THR A 12 5.36 -19.16 -2.36
N GLY A 13 4.89 -19.76 -1.27
CA GLY A 13 3.57 -19.51 -0.66
C GLY A 13 3.30 -18.07 -0.19
N ARG A 14 2.98 -17.17 -1.13
CA ARG A 14 2.55 -15.79 -0.86
C ARG A 14 1.23 -15.81 -0.11
N LYS A 15 1.20 -15.33 1.14
CA LYS A 15 -0.07 -14.88 1.74
C LYS A 15 -0.32 -13.45 1.27
N GLU A 16 -0.92 -13.32 0.10
CA GLU A 16 -1.46 -12.05 -0.36
C GLU A 16 -2.57 -11.61 0.60
N ALA A 17 -2.60 -10.32 0.95
CA ALA A 17 -3.62 -9.78 1.86
C ALA A 17 -4.11 -8.43 1.36
N TRP A 18 -5.42 -8.19 1.49
CA TRP A 18 -5.99 -6.87 1.30
C TRP A 18 -5.84 -6.08 2.59
N VAL A 19 -5.12 -4.97 2.49
CA VAL A 19 -4.81 -4.10 3.62
C VAL A 19 -5.50 -2.78 3.40
N LEU A 20 -6.23 -2.32 4.41
CA LEU A 20 -6.79 -0.98 4.40
C LEU A 20 -5.69 0.06 4.57
N ILE A 21 -5.53 0.94 3.59
CA ILE A 21 -4.45 1.93 3.54
C ILE A 21 -4.92 3.39 3.61
N ALA A 22 -6.19 3.68 3.29
CA ALA A 22 -6.75 5.02 3.43
C ALA A 22 -8.26 5.00 3.66
N ARG A 23 -8.79 6.08 4.23
CA ARG A 23 -10.21 6.43 4.25
C ARG A 23 -10.40 7.88 3.85
N SER A 24 -11.51 8.19 3.18
CA SER A 24 -11.90 9.56 2.90
C SER A 24 -12.28 10.31 4.17
N GLY A 25 -12.22 11.64 4.10
CA GLY A 25 -12.58 12.54 5.18
C GLY A 25 -11.37 13.18 5.87
N LYS A 26 -11.62 13.74 7.06
CA LYS A 26 -10.63 14.49 7.84
C LYS A 26 -9.58 13.56 8.45
N THR A 27 -8.32 13.94 8.36
CA THR A 27 -7.18 13.26 8.99
C THR A 27 -6.87 13.82 10.37
N THR A 28 -6.10 13.09 11.18
CA THR A 28 -5.73 13.51 12.54
C THR A 28 -4.79 14.73 12.57
N ASP A 29 -4.13 15.03 11.45
CA ASP A 29 -3.24 16.19 11.27
C ASP A 29 -3.91 17.39 10.56
N GLY A 30 -5.23 17.36 10.39
CA GLY A 30 -6.01 18.50 9.89
C GLY A 30 -6.16 18.60 8.38
N ARG A 31 -5.64 17.64 7.61
CA ARG A 31 -5.87 17.52 6.17
C ARG A 31 -7.23 16.85 5.87
N TYR A 32 -7.56 16.77 4.58
CA TYR A 32 -8.77 16.11 4.09
C TYR A 32 -8.42 15.21 2.90
N VAL A 33 -8.91 13.97 2.94
CA VAL A 33 -8.79 13.01 1.84
C VAL A 33 -10.13 12.96 1.10
N ALA A 34 -10.17 13.43 -0.15
CA ALA A 34 -11.38 13.35 -0.96
C ALA A 34 -11.68 11.90 -1.38
N ALA A 35 -12.96 11.53 -1.41
CA ALA A 35 -13.41 10.21 -1.83
C ALA A 35 -13.02 9.92 -3.29
N GLU A 36 -13.16 10.93 -4.16
CA GLU A 36 -12.82 10.89 -5.57
C GLU A 36 -11.32 10.62 -5.77
N THR A 37 -10.46 11.19 -4.93
CA THR A 37 -9.01 10.90 -4.98
C THR A 37 -8.73 9.42 -4.77
N LEU A 38 -9.41 8.76 -3.82
CA LEU A 38 -9.19 7.34 -3.56
C LEU A 38 -9.71 6.46 -4.70
N ILE A 39 -10.87 6.83 -5.27
CA ILE A 39 -11.45 6.17 -6.45
C ILE A 39 -10.50 6.30 -7.64
N ASP A 40 -10.00 7.51 -7.90
CA ASP A 40 -9.07 7.77 -9.01
C ASP A 40 -7.77 6.99 -8.83
N VAL A 41 -7.19 6.99 -7.64
CA VAL A 41 -5.97 6.21 -7.34
C VAL A 41 -6.19 4.72 -7.60
N ALA A 42 -7.32 4.14 -7.18
CA ALA A 42 -7.61 2.73 -7.44
C ALA A 42 -7.77 2.44 -8.93
N ASN A 43 -8.43 3.33 -9.68
CA ASN A 43 -8.67 3.18 -11.11
C ASN A 43 -7.42 3.37 -11.97
N THR A 44 -6.48 4.21 -11.54
CA THR A 44 -5.28 4.54 -12.31
C THR A 44 -4.10 3.62 -12.00
N TYR A 45 -4.12 2.95 -10.84
CA TYR A 45 -2.99 2.17 -10.38
C TYR A 45 -2.66 1.01 -11.32
N ASN A 46 -1.40 0.95 -11.76
CA ASN A 46 -0.89 -0.13 -12.59
C ASN A 46 0.56 -0.43 -12.22
N PRO A 47 0.86 -1.53 -11.48
CA PRO A 47 2.21 -1.82 -11.02
C PRO A 47 3.20 -2.09 -12.18
N LYS A 48 2.72 -2.33 -13.41
CA LYS A 48 3.58 -2.42 -14.60
C LYS A 48 4.02 -1.03 -15.11
N LEU A 49 3.24 0.01 -14.85
CA LEU A 49 3.57 1.39 -15.21
C LEU A 49 4.53 2.00 -14.18
N PHE A 50 4.19 1.89 -12.90
CA PHE A 50 5.03 2.31 -11.80
C PHE A 50 4.77 1.41 -10.59
N PRO A 51 5.74 0.56 -10.19
CA PRO A 51 5.60 -0.31 -9.04
C PRO A 51 5.69 0.49 -7.73
N SER A 52 4.91 0.10 -6.73
CA SER A 52 4.91 0.73 -5.41
C SER A 52 5.20 -0.29 -4.33
N TRP A 53 5.77 0.18 -3.23
CA TRP A 53 6.24 -0.66 -2.13
C TRP A 53 5.81 -0.12 -0.78
N ILE A 54 5.75 -1.03 0.19
CA ILE A 54 5.66 -0.68 1.60
C ILE A 54 7.08 -0.54 2.16
N THR A 55 7.35 0.56 2.85
CA THR A 55 8.65 0.85 3.47
C THR A 55 8.49 1.28 4.93
N PHE A 56 9.56 1.16 5.72
CA PHE A 56 9.58 1.67 7.10
C PHE A 56 10.78 2.62 7.31
N PRO A 57 10.56 3.91 7.65
CA PRO A 57 11.60 4.93 7.67
C PRO A 57 12.74 4.75 8.68
N SER A 58 12.50 4.06 9.80
CA SER A 58 13.51 3.96 10.86
C SER A 58 14.57 2.89 10.60
N LEU A 59 14.53 2.24 9.43
CA LEU A 59 15.57 1.30 9.02
C LEU A 59 16.68 2.08 8.31
N GLN A 60 17.94 1.86 8.70
CA GLN A 60 19.12 2.55 8.14
C GLN A 60 19.30 2.35 6.63
N THR A 61 18.58 1.38 6.05
CA THR A 61 18.51 1.10 4.61
C THR A 61 17.05 1.00 4.20
N PRO A 62 16.63 1.58 3.05
CA PRO A 62 15.27 1.46 2.57
C PRO A 62 15.00 0.01 2.21
N HIS A 63 14.40 -0.73 3.15
CA HIS A 63 13.93 -2.07 2.90
C HIS A 63 12.50 -2.00 2.39
N THR A 64 12.32 -2.38 1.13
CA THR A 64 11.02 -2.80 0.60
C THR A 64 10.52 -3.98 1.44
N LEU A 65 9.46 -3.74 2.20
CA LEU A 65 8.81 -4.75 3.04
C LEU A 65 7.91 -5.64 2.20
N ALA A 66 7.12 -5.05 1.31
CA ALA A 66 6.24 -5.78 0.40
C ALA A 66 5.99 -4.94 -0.85
N CYS A 67 5.69 -5.60 -1.96
CA CYS A 67 5.19 -4.96 -3.17
C CYS A 67 3.68 -4.80 -3.11
N ILE A 68 3.14 -3.79 -3.79
CA ILE A 68 1.71 -3.62 -4.01
C ILE A 68 1.34 -4.22 -5.37
N ALA A 69 0.37 -5.13 -5.37
CA ALA A 69 -0.05 -5.87 -6.56
C ALA A 69 -1.31 -5.27 -7.22
N ALA A 70 -2.22 -4.72 -6.42
CA ALA A 70 -3.47 -4.13 -6.89
C ALA A 70 -4.03 -3.17 -5.83
N LEU A 71 -4.91 -2.27 -6.26
CA LEU A 71 -5.73 -1.44 -5.39
C LEU A 71 -7.21 -1.69 -5.65
N ARG A 72 -8.04 -1.50 -4.64
CA ARG A 72 -9.50 -1.46 -4.77
C ARG A 72 -10.10 -0.45 -3.80
N VAL A 73 -11.29 0.03 -4.10
CA VAL A 73 -12.09 0.83 -3.18
C VAL A 73 -13.30 0.04 -2.71
N GLU A 74 -13.68 0.28 -1.46
CA GLU A 74 -14.96 -0.15 -0.89
C GLU A 74 -15.66 1.09 -0.36
N ILE A 75 -16.99 1.15 -0.51
CA ILE A 75 -17.82 2.23 0.04
C ILE A 75 -18.42 1.69 1.34
N GLU A 76 -17.98 2.24 2.46
CA GLU A 76 -18.39 1.89 3.82
C GLU A 76 -19.26 3.03 4.36
N GLU A 77 -20.59 2.87 4.33
CA GLU A 77 -21.57 3.91 4.69
C GLU A 77 -21.36 5.20 3.87
N ASP A 78 -20.83 6.26 4.50
CA ASP A 78 -20.54 7.57 3.89
C ASP A 78 -19.04 7.78 3.62
N GLU A 79 -18.22 6.74 3.72
CA GLU A 79 -16.77 6.80 3.54
C GLU A 79 -16.27 5.89 2.42
N THR A 80 -15.27 6.36 1.68
CA THR A 80 -14.52 5.55 0.72
C THR A 80 -13.28 5.01 1.40
N ALA A 81 -13.13 3.68 1.41
CA ALA A 81 -11.98 2.97 1.93
C ALA A 81 -11.10 2.46 0.79
N LEU A 82 -9.80 2.78 0.79
CA LEU A 82 -8.83 2.30 -0.19
C LEU A 82 -8.05 1.12 0.37
N TYR A 83 -8.12 -0.01 -0.31
CA TYR A 83 -7.41 -1.23 0.03
C TYR A 83 -6.28 -1.50 -0.96
N ALA A 84 -5.16 -2.01 -0.46
CA ALA A 84 -4.03 -2.48 -1.26
C ALA A 84 -3.82 -3.98 -1.08
N LEU A 85 -3.69 -4.70 -2.20
CA LEU A 85 -3.25 -6.09 -2.20
C LEU A 85 -1.74 -6.12 -2.06
N THR A 86 -1.26 -6.62 -0.93
CA THR A 86 0.17 -6.71 -0.66
C THR A 86 0.68 -8.10 -1.03
N GLY A 87 1.90 -8.15 -1.57
CA GLY A 87 2.66 -9.40 -1.63
C GLY A 87 3.07 -9.89 -0.24
N GLU A 88 3.85 -10.96 -0.22
CA GLU A 88 4.47 -11.47 1.01
C GLU A 88 5.35 -10.38 1.64
N PHE A 89 5.19 -10.18 2.95
CA PHE A 89 6.04 -9.29 3.71
C PHE A 89 7.37 -9.98 3.98
N ASN A 90 8.45 -9.34 3.53
CA ASN A 90 9.79 -9.68 3.97
C ASN A 90 9.86 -9.41 5.49
N PHE A 91 10.12 -10.47 6.25
CA PHE A 91 10.27 -10.37 7.70
C PHE A 91 11.52 -9.58 8.05
N PHE A 92 11.37 -8.54 8.87
CA PHE A 92 12.49 -7.84 9.51
C PHE A 92 12.28 -7.90 11.01
N GLY A 93 13.38 -8.05 11.75
CA GLY A 93 13.40 -8.54 13.14
C GLY A 93 12.59 -7.74 14.17
N LYS A 94 12.85 -8.02 15.45
CA LYS A 94 12.12 -7.47 16.62
C LYS A 94 11.66 -6.00 16.54
N PRO A 95 12.42 -5.03 15.99
CA PRO A 95 12.02 -3.62 16.00
C PRO A 95 10.69 -3.30 15.30
N CYS A 96 10.30 -4.06 14.26
CA CYS A 96 9.01 -3.89 13.59
C CYS A 96 7.86 -4.62 14.31
N ALA A 97 8.17 -5.65 15.09
CA ALA A 97 7.19 -6.46 15.81
C ALA A 97 6.67 -5.79 17.09
N GLU A 98 7.46 -4.90 17.70
CA GLU A 98 7.17 -4.28 19.01
C GLU A 98 6.41 -2.95 18.92
N LYS A 99 6.23 -2.38 17.72
CA LYS A 99 5.57 -1.08 17.51
C LYS A 99 4.30 -1.24 16.71
N ALA A 100 3.25 -0.51 17.06
CA ALA A 100 2.07 -0.37 16.19
C ALA A 100 2.49 0.31 14.87
N LEU A 101 2.25 -0.35 13.74
CA LEU A 101 2.61 0.13 12.40
C LEU A 101 1.34 0.39 11.59
N TYR A 102 1.15 1.64 11.23
CA TYR A 102 0.03 2.13 10.43
C TYR A 102 0.50 2.47 9.02
N PRO A 103 -0.26 2.13 7.98
CA PRO A 103 0.07 2.50 6.62
C PRO A 103 -0.23 3.99 6.38
N CYS A 104 0.74 4.71 5.81
CA CYS A 104 0.55 6.06 5.29
C CYS A 104 0.81 6.04 3.78
N PRO A 105 -0.24 6.06 2.94
CA PRO A 105 -0.07 6.05 1.49
C PRO A 105 0.52 7.38 1.02
N GLU A 106 1.49 7.30 0.12
CA GLU A 106 2.10 8.42 -0.57
C GLU A 106 1.41 8.52 -1.94
N ILE A 107 0.53 9.52 -2.11
CA ILE A 107 -0.23 9.75 -3.35
C ILE A 107 0.35 10.98 -4.05
N ASP A 108 0.77 10.81 -5.30
CA ASP A 108 1.06 11.93 -6.19
C ASP A 108 -0.23 12.35 -6.90
N MET A 109 -0.72 13.54 -6.59
CA MET A 109 -1.98 14.07 -7.12
C MET A 109 -1.93 14.38 -8.62
N LYS A 110 -0.73 14.55 -9.19
CA LYS A 110 -0.51 14.88 -10.61
C LYS A 110 0.62 14.03 -11.18
N PHE A 111 0.49 12.72 -11.02
CA PHE A 111 1.53 11.78 -11.42
C PHE A 111 1.86 11.92 -12.92
N SER A 112 3.13 12.11 -13.24
CA SER A 112 3.56 12.55 -14.58
C SER A 112 3.20 11.59 -15.71
N LEU A 113 3.07 10.29 -15.42
CA LEU A 113 2.76 9.27 -16.43
C LEU A 113 1.25 9.16 -16.74
N THR A 114 0.38 9.59 -15.84
CA THR A 114 -1.09 9.46 -16.00
C THR A 114 -1.82 10.80 -15.99
N GLY A 115 -1.21 11.86 -15.47
CA GLY A 115 -1.84 13.15 -15.17
C GLY A 115 -2.90 13.10 -14.09
N LYS A 116 -3.02 11.96 -13.37
CA LYS A 116 -4.07 11.68 -12.39
C LYS A 116 -3.46 11.28 -11.04
N PRO A 117 -4.25 11.31 -9.94
CA PRO A 117 -3.81 10.75 -8.67
C PRO A 117 -3.28 9.32 -8.81
N TYR A 118 -2.12 9.05 -8.24
CA TYR A 118 -1.45 7.74 -8.32
C TYR A 118 -0.73 7.39 -7.02
N LEU A 119 -0.76 6.12 -6.61
CA LEU A 119 -0.02 5.63 -5.44
C LEU A 119 1.45 5.44 -5.79
N VAL A 120 2.36 6.17 -5.14
CA VAL A 120 3.82 6.02 -5.38
C VAL A 120 4.50 5.17 -4.32
N GLY A 121 3.88 4.98 -3.15
CA GLY A 121 4.43 4.16 -2.07
C GLY A 121 3.52 4.12 -0.86
N ILE A 122 3.86 3.28 0.11
CA ILE A 122 3.26 3.31 1.44
C ILE A 122 4.40 3.37 2.45
N ARG A 123 4.40 4.42 3.26
CA ARG A 123 5.35 4.59 4.35
C ARG A 123 4.67 4.18 5.66
N LEU A 124 5.27 3.25 6.38
CA LEU A 124 4.75 2.88 7.70
C LEU A 124 5.11 3.95 8.73
N SER A 125 4.14 4.25 9.59
CA SER A 125 4.26 5.21 10.70
C SER A 125 3.86 4.54 12.01
N THR A 126 4.43 5.00 13.13
CA THR A 126 3.99 4.59 14.47
C THR A 126 2.81 5.39 14.99
N THR A 127 2.39 6.42 14.25
CA THR A 127 1.27 7.30 14.58
C THR A 127 0.27 7.29 13.42
N PRO A 128 -1.02 6.97 13.66
CA PRO A 128 -2.03 6.96 12.61
C PRO A 128 -2.39 8.39 12.19
N VAL A 129 -2.33 8.65 10.89
CA VAL A 129 -2.79 9.91 10.29
C VAL A 129 -4.21 9.80 9.74
N ILE A 130 -4.53 8.62 9.19
CA ILE A 130 -5.86 8.28 8.71
C ILE A 130 -6.70 7.76 9.87
N LYS A 131 -7.93 8.25 9.99
CA LYS A 131 -8.87 7.80 11.03
C LYS A 131 -9.25 6.32 10.85
N ASN A 132 -9.50 5.64 11.97
CA ASN A 132 -9.97 4.25 12.03
C ASN A 132 -9.10 3.22 11.30
N ILE A 133 -7.84 3.54 10.97
CA ILE A 133 -6.98 2.65 10.21
C ILE A 133 -6.33 1.59 11.13
N PRO A 134 -6.46 0.28 10.84
CA PRO A 134 -5.87 -0.75 11.67
C PRO A 134 -4.35 -0.83 11.50
N THR A 135 -3.67 -1.39 12.49
CA THR A 135 -2.24 -1.72 12.36
C THR A 135 -2.05 -2.91 11.44
N ILE A 136 -0.94 -2.93 10.69
CA ILE A 136 -0.61 -4.04 9.80
C ILE A 136 0.28 -5.11 10.46
N ASN A 137 0.57 -4.98 11.76
CA ASN A 137 1.46 -5.89 12.49
C ASN A 137 1.10 -7.37 12.38
N HIS A 138 -0.19 -7.67 12.21
CA HIS A 138 -0.70 -9.03 12.07
C HIS A 138 -0.24 -9.72 10.77
N LEU A 139 0.30 -8.97 9.80
CA LEU A 139 0.79 -9.48 8.51
C LEU A 139 2.27 -9.89 8.53
N PHE A 140 3.02 -9.57 9.58
CA PHE A 140 4.43 -9.95 9.73
C PHE A 140 4.64 -11.30 10.45
N LYS A 141 3.57 -12.07 10.65
CA LYS A 141 3.58 -13.33 11.43
C LYS A 141 3.81 -14.55 10.57
#